data_AF-A0A0F9EU54-F1
#
_entry.id   AF-A0A0F9EU54-F1
#
_cell.length_a   1.000
_cell.length_b   1.000
_cell.length_c   1.000
_cell.angle_alpha   90.00
_cell.angle_beta   90.00
_cell.angle_gamma   90.00
#
_symmetry.space_group_name_H-M   'P 1'
#
loop_
_entity.id
_entity.type
_entity.pdbx_description
1 polymer ?
#
loop_
_entity_poly.entity_id
_entity_poly.type
_entity_poly.pdbx_seq_one_letter_code
_entity_poly.pdbx_strand_id
1 'polypeptide(L)'
;RLSLRQVGEKAGLSHATVHTILKGGHATAQTVTKLAHAFSRDGNRKIALEDELLILAGYRSGQEQLSQPVAELLDIVNHFSAAQLKVVSAFAEYLIEVNRHDQK
;
A
#
# COMPACT_ATOMS: atom_id res chain seq x y z
N ARG A 1 -22.28 -7.22 -2.08
CA ARG A 1 -22.00 -6.63 -3.41
C ARG A 1 -22.26 -5.13 -3.32
N LEU A 2 -21.29 -4.29 -3.70
CA LEU A 2 -21.47 -2.83 -3.77
C LEU A 2 -21.96 -2.44 -5.17
N SER A 3 -22.83 -1.44 -5.27
CA SER A 3 -23.20 -0.84 -6.56
C SER A 3 -22.04 0.00 -7.11
N LEU A 4 -22.00 0.22 -8.43
CA LEU A 4 -20.97 1.07 -9.06
C LEU A 4 -20.92 2.47 -8.47
N ARG A 5 -22.08 3.00 -8.07
CA ARG A 5 -22.21 4.30 -7.40
C ARG A 5 -21.60 4.26 -6.00
N GLN A 6 -21.87 3.22 -5.22
CA GLN A 6 -21.26 3.04 -3.90
C GLN A 6 -19.74 2.86 -3.97
N VAL A 7 -19.25 2.15 -5.00
CA VAL A 7 -17.81 2.02 -5.26
C VAL A 7 -17.18 3.36 -5.59
N GLY A 8 -17.83 4.15 -6.46
CA GLY A 8 -17.40 5.51 -6.79
C GLY A 8 -17.37 6.44 -5.59
N GLU A 9 -18.45 6.46 -4.81
CA GLU A 9 -18.55 7.25 -3.58
C GLU A 9 -17.47 6.84 -2.55
N LYS A 10 -17.24 5.53 -2.36
CA LYS A 10 -16.22 5.03 -1.44
C LYS A 10 -14.80 5.39 -1.85
N ALA A 11 -14.52 5.42 -3.16
CA ALA A 11 -13.19 5.71 -3.70
C ALA A 11 -12.97 7.17 -4.10
N GLY A 12 -13.99 8.04 -3.97
CA GLY A 12 -13.91 9.41 -4.50
C GLY A 12 -13.73 9.45 -6.02
N LEU A 13 -14.40 8.54 -6.73
CA LEU A 13 -14.37 8.38 -8.19
C LEU A 13 -15.77 8.54 -8.78
N SER A 14 -15.84 8.98 -10.03
CA SER A 14 -17.12 9.02 -10.74
C SER A 14 -17.60 7.60 -11.07
N HIS A 15 -18.92 7.41 -11.09
CA HIS A 15 -19.54 6.16 -11.54
C HIS A 15 -19.07 5.76 -12.96
N ALA A 16 -18.90 6.74 -13.85
CA ALA A 16 -18.42 6.51 -15.21
C ALA A 16 -16.99 5.95 -15.21
N THR A 17 -16.10 6.51 -14.38
CA THR A 17 -14.72 6.01 -14.22
C THR A 17 -14.70 4.56 -13.74
N VAL A 18 -15.50 4.22 -12.73
CA VAL A 18 -15.60 2.85 -12.21
C VAL A 18 -16.13 1.89 -13.29
N HIS A 19 -17.15 2.30 -14.04
CA HIS A 19 -17.71 1.51 -15.14
C HIS A 19 -16.67 1.27 -16.26
N THR A 20 -15.91 2.30 -16.64
CA THR A 20 -14.84 2.17 -17.65
C THR A 20 -13.76 1.18 -17.24
N ILE A 21 -13.34 1.21 -15.98
CA ILE A 21 -12.33 0.28 -15.44
C ILE A 21 -12.84 -1.16 -15.46
N LEU A 22 -14.09 -1.40 -15.06
CA LEU A 22 -14.70 -2.74 -15.10
C LEU A 22 -14.87 -3.29 -16.53
N LYS A 23 -14.92 -2.40 -17.53
CA LYS A 23 -14.93 -2.78 -18.94
C LYS A 23 -13.53 -2.99 -19.53
N GLY A 24 -12.49 -2.94 -18.71
CA GLY A 24 -11.10 -3.09 -19.13
C GLY A 24 -10.46 -1.80 -19.66
N GLY A 25 -11.08 -0.65 -19.43
CA GLY A 25 -10.50 0.65 -19.76
C GLY A 25 -9.33 1.02 -18.85
N HIS A 26 -8.46 1.90 -19.34
CA HIS A 26 -7.25 2.30 -18.62
C HIS A 26 -7.59 3.16 -17.38
N ALA A 27 -7.10 2.74 -16.21
CA ALA A 27 -7.16 3.51 -14.97
C ALA A 27 -5.86 4.29 -14.80
N THR A 28 -5.91 5.57 -14.42
CA THR A 28 -4.70 6.33 -14.10
C THR A 28 -4.07 5.83 -12.79
N ALA A 29 -2.76 6.03 -12.59
CA ALA A 29 -2.07 5.68 -11.33
C ALA A 29 -2.78 6.26 -10.10
N GLN A 30 -3.23 7.52 -10.17
CA GLN A 30 -4.00 8.16 -9.10
C GLN A 30 -5.34 7.46 -8.82
N THR A 31 -5.98 6.93 -9.86
CA THR A 31 -7.24 6.19 -9.73
C THR A 31 -7.01 4.83 -9.07
N VAL A 32 -5.91 4.17 -9.42
CA VAL A 32 -5.45 2.93 -8.79
C VAL A 32 -5.18 3.12 -7.29
N THR A 33 -4.43 4.17 -6.92
CA THR A 33 -4.19 4.53 -5.51
C THR A 33 -5.49 4.77 -4.75
N LYS A 34 -6.42 5.55 -5.33
CA LYS A 34 -7.74 5.80 -4.70
C LYS A 34 -8.54 4.52 -4.47
N LEU A 35 -8.52 3.59 -5.42
CA LEU A 35 -9.17 2.29 -5.28
C LEU A 35 -8.49 1.45 -4.20
N ALA A 36 -7.15 1.38 -4.20
CA ALA A 36 -6.39 0.66 -3.18
C ALA A 36 -6.75 1.16 -1.77
N HIS A 37 -6.77 2.48 -1.59
CA HIS A 37 -7.06 3.11 -0.30
C HIS A 37 -8.52 2.92 0.15
N ALA A 38 -9.47 2.92 -0.79
CA ALA A 38 -10.88 2.75 -0.49
C ALA A 38 -11.28 1.30 -0.18
N PHE A 39 -10.53 0.34 -0.73
CA PHE A 39 -10.82 -1.08 -0.61
C PHE A 39 -9.86 -1.84 0.29
N SER A 40 -8.76 -1.24 0.74
CA SER A 40 -8.00 -1.73 1.89
C SER A 40 -8.91 -1.76 3.11
N ARG A 41 -9.21 -2.95 3.63
CA ARG A 41 -9.85 -3.09 4.95
C ARG A 41 -8.90 -2.56 6.02
N ASP A 42 -9.46 -2.02 7.10
CA ASP A 42 -8.70 -1.45 8.23
C ASP A 42 -7.55 -2.37 8.65
N GLY A 43 -6.34 -1.81 8.68
CA GLY A 43 -5.14 -2.47 9.20
C GLY A 43 -4.15 -2.92 8.12
N ASN A 44 -3.01 -2.23 8.09
CA ASN A 44 -1.70 -2.73 7.68
C ASN A 44 -1.48 -3.31 6.27
N ARG A 45 -2.42 -3.13 5.33
CA ARG A 45 -2.26 -3.62 3.94
C ARG A 45 -2.57 -2.60 2.87
N LYS A 46 -2.60 -1.33 3.24
CA LYS A 46 -2.97 -0.25 2.34
C LYS A 46 -1.85 0.01 1.33
N ILE A 47 -0.61 0.13 1.81
CA ILE A 47 0.56 0.31 0.96
C ILE A 47 0.84 -0.97 0.15
N ALA A 48 0.65 -2.14 0.75
CA ALA A 48 0.82 -3.42 0.05
C ALA A 48 -0.13 -3.55 -1.15
N LEU A 49 -1.42 -3.27 -0.92
CA LEU A 49 -2.44 -3.34 -1.97
C LEU A 49 -2.24 -2.25 -3.04
N GLU A 50 -1.80 -1.07 -2.65
CA GLU A 50 -1.47 -0.01 -3.61
C GLU A 50 -0.33 -0.42 -4.54
N ASP A 51 0.76 -0.94 -3.98
CA ASP A 51 1.93 -1.34 -4.76
C ASP A 51 1.60 -2.47 -5.74
N GLU A 52 0.87 -3.50 -5.27
CA GLU A 52 0.41 -4.61 -6.11
C GLU A 52 -0.44 -4.13 -7.28
N LEU A 53 -1.40 -3.24 -7.03
CA LEU A 53 -2.27 -2.73 -8.08
C LEU A 53 -1.54 -1.81 -9.07
N LEU A 54 -0.56 -1.03 -8.62
CA LEU A 54 0.26 -0.19 -9.49
C LEU A 54 1.15 -1.04 -10.42
N ILE A 55 1.67 -2.17 -9.93
CA ILE A 55 2.43 -3.12 -10.76
C ILE A 55 1.50 -3.77 -11.79
N LEU A 56 0.33 -4.26 -11.37
CA LEU A 56 -0.64 -4.89 -12.27
C LEU A 56 -1.16 -3.92 -13.34
N ALA A 57 -1.27 -2.63 -13.02
CA ALA A 57 -1.64 -1.57 -13.96
C ALA A 57 -0.48 -1.10 -14.86
N GLY A 58 0.74 -1.61 -14.67
CA GLY A 58 1.91 -1.26 -15.45
C GLY A 58 2.56 0.09 -15.10
N TYR A 59 2.21 0.67 -13.95
CA TYR A 59 2.78 1.93 -13.47
C TYR A 59 4.06 1.75 -12.65
N ARG A 60 4.30 0.54 -12.13
CA ARG A 60 5.54 0.14 -11.46
C ARG A 60 6.04 -1.16 -12.04
N SER A 61 7.35 -1.34 -12.04
CA SER A 61 7.95 -2.62 -12.42
C SER A 61 7.96 -3.56 -11.22
N GLY A 62 7.83 -4.88 -11.45
CA GLY A 62 7.92 -5.87 -10.37
C GLY A 62 9.28 -5.89 -9.64
N GLN A 63 10.31 -5.23 -10.18
CA GLN A 63 11.59 -5.05 -9.51
C GLN A 63 11.54 -4.00 -8.38
N GLU A 64 10.54 -3.12 -8.38
CA GLU A 64 10.28 -2.14 -7.32
C GLU A 64 9.23 -2.63 -6.32
N GLN A 65 8.77 -3.89 -6.46
CA GLN A 65 7.74 -4.45 -5.60
C GLN A 65 8.21 -4.51 -4.16
N LEU A 66 7.49 -3.81 -3.28
CA LEU A 66 7.71 -3.94 -1.86
C LEU A 66 7.36 -5.38 -1.46
N SER A 67 8.30 -6.08 -0.83
CA SER A 67 7.95 -7.36 -0.21
C SER A 67 6.82 -7.14 0.80
N GLN A 68 5.88 -8.09 0.87
CA GLN A 68 4.74 -7.99 1.77
C GLN A 68 5.13 -7.63 3.22
N PRO A 69 6.19 -8.22 3.84
CA PRO A 69 6.60 -7.85 5.19
C PRO A 69 7.05 -6.38 5.32
N VAL A 70 7.71 -5.84 4.28
CA VAL A 70 8.13 -4.42 4.27
C VAL A 70 6.93 -3.50 4.12
N ALA A 71 5.97 -3.84 3.26
CA ALA A 71 4.75 -3.05 3.09
C ALA A 71 3.88 -3.06 4.36
N GLU A 72 3.72 -4.21 5.01
CA GLU A 72 3.02 -4.34 6.29
C GLU A 72 3.73 -3.53 7.40
N LEU A 73 5.07 -3.56 7.45
CA LEU A 73 5.85 -2.72 8.36
C LEU A 73 5.64 -1.23 8.10
N LEU A 74 5.66 -0.80 6.83
CA LEU A 74 5.42 0.58 6.43
C LEU A 74 4.02 1.05 6.87
N ASP A 75 3.01 0.22 6.69
CA ASP A 75 1.66 0.57 7.13
C ASP A 75 1.57 0.69 8.66
N ILE A 76 2.28 -0.15 9.42
CA ILE A 76 2.34 -0.06 10.90
C ILE A 76 3.00 1.27 11.31
N VAL A 77 4.20 1.55 10.81
CA VAL A 77 4.98 2.73 11.23
C VAL A 77 4.35 4.05 10.76
N ASN A 78 3.50 4.04 9.73
CA ASN A 78 2.76 5.22 9.29
C ASN A 78 1.77 5.75 10.35
N HIS A 79 1.43 4.94 11.36
CA HIS A 79 0.58 5.35 12.49
C HIS A 79 1.40 5.85 13.69
N PHE A 80 2.73 5.85 13.61
CA PHE A 80 3.58 6.15 14.76
C PHE A 80 3.86 7.65 14.86
N SER A 81 3.93 8.14 16.09
CA SER A 81 4.46 9.47 16.38
C SER A 81 5.97 9.53 16.12
N ALA A 82 6.51 10.75 15.97
CA ALA A 82 7.95 10.95 15.81
C ALA A 82 8.80 10.32 16.93
N ALA A 83 8.29 10.30 18.17
CA ALA A 83 8.98 9.65 19.29
C ALA A 83 8.97 8.12 19.15
N GLN A 84 7.84 7.52 18.76
CA GLN A 84 7.73 6.08 18.51
C GLN A 84 8.59 5.63 17.33
N LEU A 85 8.67 6.45 16.27
CA LEU A 85 9.56 6.19 15.13
C LEU A 85 11.03 6.13 15.55
N LYS A 86 11.49 7.06 16.40
CA LYS A 86 12.87 7.04 16.93
C LYS A 86 13.18 5.74 17.69
N VAL A 87 12.22 5.25 18.48
CA VAL A 87 12.37 3.98 19.23
C VAL A 87 12.50 2.80 18.28
N VAL A 88 11.63 2.70 17.27
CA VAL A 88 11.70 1.61 16.26
C VAL A 88 12.99 1.67 15.47
N SER A 89 13.44 2.86 15.07
CA SER A 89 14.72 3.03 14.37
C SER A 89 15.90 2.54 15.21
N ALA A 90 15.98 2.95 16.47
CA ALA A 90 17.03 2.47 17.38
C ALA A 90 16.99 0.95 17.60
N PHE A 91 15.80 0.37 17.67
CA PHE A 91 15.65 -1.08 17.78
C PHE A 91 16.09 -1.82 16.52
N ALA A 92 15.77 -1.29 15.34
CA ALA A 92 16.24 -1.86 14.07
C ALA A 92 17.76 -1.77 13.94
N GLU A 93 18.38 -0.66 14.35
CA GLU A 93 19.83 -0.51 14.40
C GLU A 93 20.48 -1.55 15.33
N TYR A 94 19.89 -1.76 16.51
CA TYR A 94 20.35 -2.79 17.45
C TYR A 94 20.28 -4.20 16.84
N LEU A 95 19.18 -4.58 16.16
CA LEU A 95 19.07 -5.89 15.52
C LEU A 95 20.14 -6.10 14.43
N ILE A 96 20.50 -5.04 13.69
CA ILE A 96 21.58 -5.09 12.69
C ILE A 96 22.93 -5.34 13.38
N GLU A 97 23.17 -4.68 14.51
CA GLU A 97 24.40 -4.86 15.29
C GLU A 97 24.52 -6.29 15.83
N VAL A 98 23.48 -6.82 16.46
CA VAL A 98 23.48 -8.20 16.99
C VAL A 98 23.75 -9.24 15.90
N ASN A 99 23.07 -9.13 14.75
CA ASN A 99 23.30 -10.04 13.61
C ASN A 99 24.74 -10.00 13.07
N ARG A 100 25.44 -8.86 13.21
CA ARG A 100 26.86 -8.76 12.80
C ARG A 100 27.80 -9.42 13.80
N HIS A 101 27.41 -9.52 15.06
CA HIS A 101 28.21 -10.17 16.10
C HIS A 101 28.03 -11.69 16.09
N ASP A 102 26.84 -12.21 15.77
CA ASP A 102 26.56 -13.64 15.69
C ASP A 102 27.14 -14.35 14.44
N GLN A 103 27.65 -13.59 13.46
CA GLN A 103 28.29 -14.12 12.24
C GLN A 103 29.83 -14.09 12.27
N LYS A 104 30.44 -13.81 13.42
CA LYS A 104 31.90 -13.89 13.64
C LYS A 104 32.25 -15.05 14.55
#